data_AF-A0A924AVV6-F1
#
_entry.id   AF-A0A924AVV6-F1
#
_cell.length_a   1.000
_cell.length_b   1.000
_cell.length_c   1.000
_cell.angle_alpha   90.00
_cell.angle_beta   90.00
_cell.angle_gamma   90.00
#
_symmetry.space_group_name_H-M   'P 1'
#
loop_
_entity.id
_entity.type
_entity.pdbx_description
1 polymer ?
#
loop_
_entity_poly.entity_id
_entity_poly.type
_entity_poly.pdbx_seq_one_letter_code
_entity_poly.pdbx_strand_id
1 'polypeptide(L)'
;MGLKTSTVYRCLDKKTLVFGFELVDLFLVFTLLAFLNLVMGHMPYKFLFTWVPSISLAVFIKLIKRGKPDNYLLHYLRFYFQPKVLSAFSLAKKRTKFIKPKKEKPNEHKTSG
;
A
#
# COMPACT_ATOMS: atom_id res chain seq x y z
N MET A 1 -9.28 20.64 -41.11
CA MET A 1 -8.79 20.67 -39.71
C MET A 1 -8.11 19.35 -39.41
N GLY A 2 -6.78 19.33 -39.30
CA GLY A 2 -6.01 18.12 -38.99
C GLY A 2 -5.62 18.10 -37.51
N LEU A 3 -5.87 16.98 -36.83
CA LEU A 3 -5.50 16.79 -35.42
C LEU A 3 -3.97 16.84 -35.28
N LYS A 4 -3.47 17.74 -34.45
CA LYS A 4 -2.05 17.80 -34.11
C LYS A 4 -1.74 16.67 -33.14
N THR A 5 -0.95 15.70 -33.60
CA THR A 5 -0.41 14.63 -32.76
C THR A 5 1.04 14.94 -32.40
N SER A 6 1.42 14.70 -31.15
CA SER A 6 2.80 14.78 -30.68
C SER A 6 3.22 13.41 -30.17
N THR A 7 4.44 13.01 -30.49
CA THR A 7 5.04 11.78 -29.96
C THR A 7 5.39 12.01 -28.49
N VAL A 8 4.48 11.67 -27.59
CA VAL A 8 4.76 11.69 -26.16
C VAL A 8 5.44 10.38 -25.80
N TYR A 9 6.56 10.45 -25.08
CA TYR A 9 7.23 9.26 -24.56
C TYR A 9 6.30 8.56 -23.57
N ARG A 10 5.69 7.44 -24.00
CA ARG A 10 4.80 6.65 -23.16
C ARG A 10 5.66 5.87 -22.16
N CYS A 11 5.55 6.25 -20.89
CA CYS A 11 6.22 5.64 -19.74
C CYS A 11 7.74 5.92 -19.64
N LEU A 12 8.09 7.16 -19.28
CA LEU A 12 9.41 7.53 -18.78
C LEU A 12 9.63 7.13 -17.30
N ASP A 13 8.92 6.13 -16.79
CA ASP A 13 9.29 5.53 -15.51
C ASP A 13 10.44 4.57 -15.78
N LYS A 14 11.66 5.10 -15.71
CA LYS A 14 12.87 4.28 -15.76
C LYS A 14 12.84 3.38 -14.53
N LYS A 15 12.59 2.09 -14.74
CA LYS A 15 12.64 1.10 -13.66
C LYS A 15 14.03 1.13 -13.02
N THR A 16 14.11 1.59 -11.78
CA THR A 16 15.35 1.61 -10.98
C THR A 16 15.62 0.22 -10.44
N LEU A 17 16.06 -0.67 -11.33
CA LEU A 17 16.42 -2.04 -11.02
C LEU A 17 17.94 -2.16 -10.92
N VAL A 18 18.40 -2.73 -9.82
CA VAL A 18 19.82 -2.99 -9.55
C VAL A 18 19.96 -4.49 -9.27
N PHE A 19 20.66 -5.23 -10.12
CA PHE A 19 20.78 -6.70 -10.04
C PHE A 19 19.44 -7.47 -9.98
N GLY A 20 18.37 -6.88 -10.54
CA GLY A 20 17.02 -7.46 -10.51
C GLY A 20 16.25 -7.20 -9.20
N PHE A 21 16.81 -6.41 -8.29
CA PHE A 21 16.13 -5.88 -7.12
C PHE A 21 15.68 -4.44 -7.38
N GLU A 22 14.56 -4.06 -6.77
CA GLU A 22 14.15 -2.66 -6.75
C GLU A 22 14.97 -1.88 -5.72
N LEU A 23 15.09 -0.57 -5.93
CA LEU A 23 15.82 0.30 -5.01
C LEU A 23 15.33 0.18 -3.55
N VAL A 24 14.02 0.04 -3.35
CA VAL A 24 13.40 -0.13 -2.02
C VAL A 24 13.82 -1.45 -1.38
N ASP A 25 13.91 -2.53 -2.15
CA ASP A 25 14.37 -3.83 -1.64
C ASP A 25 15.82 -3.74 -1.17
N LEU A 26 16.66 -3.11 -1.98
CA LEU A 26 18.08 -2.93 -1.69
C LEU A 26 18.29 -2.07 -0.45
N PHE A 27 17.51 -0.99 -0.31
CA PHE A 27 17.51 -0.14 0.87
C PHE A 27 17.18 -0.92 2.14
N LEU A 28 16.17 -1.81 2.09
CA LEU A 28 15.78 -2.64 3.23
C LEU A 28 16.88 -3.65 3.62
N VAL A 29 17.50 -4.31 2.63
CA VAL A 29 18.61 -5.24 2.87
C VAL A 29 19.82 -4.53 3.48
N PHE A 30 20.19 -3.36 2.96
CA PHE A 30 21.32 -2.59 3.51
C PHE A 30 21.01 -1.99 4.88
N THR A 31 19.78 -1.59 5.14
CA THR A 31 19.36 -1.14 6.48
C THR A 31 19.51 -2.27 7.51
N LEU A 32 19.08 -3.49 7.17
CA LEU A 32 19.30 -4.65 8.05
C LEU A 32 20.79 -4.95 8.22
N LEU A 33 21.58 -4.93 7.14
CA LEU A 33 23.02 -5.17 7.20
C LEU A 33 23.72 -4.15 8.11
N ALA A 34 23.39 -2.86 7.95
CA ALA A 34 23.94 -1.79 8.78
C ALA A 34 23.51 -1.95 10.25
N PHE A 35 22.24 -2.27 10.50
CA PHE A 35 21.72 -2.52 11.84
C PHE A 35 22.41 -3.71 12.52
N LEU A 36 22.52 -4.85 11.84
CA LEU A 36 23.21 -6.02 12.37
C LEU A 36 24.70 -5.73 12.59
N ASN A 37 25.34 -5.01 11.68
CA ASN A 37 26.73 -4.62 11.84
C ASN A 37 26.95 -3.67 13.04
N LEU A 38 25.98 -2.81 13.34
CA LEU A 38 26.02 -1.94 14.52
C LEU A 38 25.84 -2.73 15.82
N VAL A 39 24.84 -3.63 15.88
CA VAL A 39 24.53 -4.39 17.11
C VAL A 39 25.57 -5.48 17.37
N MET A 40 26.03 -6.18 16.33
CA MET A 40 26.93 -7.34 16.43
C MET A 40 28.39 -7.01 16.17
N GLY A 41 28.77 -5.73 16.10
CA GLY A 41 30.10 -5.28 15.70
C GLY A 41 31.25 -5.81 16.57
N HIS A 42 30.97 -6.18 17.82
CA HIS A 42 31.97 -6.67 18.78
C HIS A 42 32.17 -8.20 18.75
N MET A 43 31.30 -8.96 18.08
CA MET A 43 31.31 -10.43 18.16
C MET A 43 32.43 -11.07 17.31
N PRO A 44 33.08 -12.15 17.78
CA PRO A 44 33.90 -12.99 16.91
C PRO A 44 33.03 -13.57 15.79
N TYR A 45 33.56 -13.65 14.57
CA TYR A 45 32.82 -14.04 13.35
C TYR A 45 31.71 -13.06 12.91
N LYS A 46 31.81 -11.77 13.25
CA LYS A 46 30.87 -10.71 12.81
C LYS A 46 30.48 -10.78 11.34
N PHE A 47 31.41 -11.14 10.46
CA PHE A 47 31.15 -11.23 9.02
C PHE A 47 30.03 -12.24 8.72
N LEU A 48 30.08 -13.45 9.28
CA LEU A 48 29.05 -14.46 9.02
C LEU A 48 27.71 -14.05 9.63
N PHE A 49 27.72 -13.61 10.90
CA PHE A 49 26.49 -13.21 11.59
C PHE A 49 25.81 -11.97 10.99
N THR A 50 26.55 -11.11 10.29
CA THR A 50 25.97 -9.93 9.62
C THR A 50 25.56 -10.24 8.18
N TRP A 51 26.44 -10.89 7.40
CA TRP A 51 26.18 -11.16 5.98
C TRP A 51 25.19 -12.28 5.74
N VAL A 52 25.20 -13.36 6.54
CA VAL A 52 24.29 -14.50 6.31
C VAL A 52 22.82 -14.07 6.43
N PRO A 53 22.39 -13.36 7.49
CA PRO A 53 21.00 -12.87 7.57
C PRO A 53 20.66 -11.86 6.47
N SER A 54 21.57 -10.96 6.10
CA SER A 54 21.33 -9.98 5.04
C SER A 54 21.20 -10.61 3.65
N ILE A 55 22.06 -11.56 3.30
CA ILE A 55 21.94 -12.33 2.05
C ILE A 55 20.67 -13.19 2.08
N SER A 56 20.40 -13.86 3.19
CA SER A 56 19.19 -14.66 3.38
C SER A 56 17.93 -13.81 3.14
N LEU A 57 17.88 -12.59 3.68
CA LEU A 57 16.80 -11.65 3.45
C LEU A 57 16.69 -11.24 1.97
N ALA A 58 17.80 -10.94 1.30
CA ALA A 58 17.79 -10.58 -0.13
C ALA A 58 17.23 -11.74 -0.99
N VAL A 59 17.67 -12.97 -0.72
CA VAL A 59 17.16 -14.17 -1.40
C VAL A 59 15.67 -14.35 -1.10
N PHE A 60 15.27 -14.21 0.16
CA PHE A 60 13.88 -14.32 0.59
C PHE A 60 12.96 -13.32 -0.11
N ILE A 61 13.36 -12.05 -0.22
CA ILE A 61 12.62 -11.03 -0.97
C ILE A 61 12.50 -11.42 -2.44
N LYS A 62 13.58 -11.91 -3.05
CA LYS A 62 13.58 -12.35 -4.46
C LYS A 62 12.61 -13.51 -4.69
N LEU A 63 12.53 -14.46 -3.76
CA LEU A 63 11.58 -15.58 -3.84
C LEU A 63 10.13 -15.11 -3.64
N ILE A 64 9.86 -14.24 -2.67
CA ILE A 64 8.50 -13.73 -2.40
C ILE A 64 7.99 -12.85 -3.53
N LYS A 65 8.85 -12.02 -4.12
CA LYS A 65 8.48 -11.12 -5.22
C LYS A 65 8.39 -11.83 -6.56
N ARG A 66 8.74 -13.10 -6.65
CA ARG A 66 8.67 -13.86 -7.90
C ARG A 66 7.21 -13.96 -8.38
N GLY A 67 6.92 -13.33 -9.52
CA GLY A 67 5.56 -13.28 -10.10
C GLY A 67 4.67 -12.16 -9.55
N LYS A 68 5.18 -11.28 -8.68
CA LYS A 68 4.46 -10.10 -8.19
C LYS A 68 4.68 -8.88 -9.11
N PRO A 69 3.75 -7.91 -9.14
CA PRO A 69 3.93 -6.69 -9.93
C PRO A 69 5.13 -5.87 -9.44
N ASP A 70 5.63 -4.98 -10.32
CA ASP A 70 6.67 -4.01 -9.95
C ASP A 70 6.24 -3.15 -8.76
N ASN A 71 7.21 -2.67 -7.98
CA ASN A 71 7.02 -1.85 -6.78
C ASN A 71 6.15 -2.52 -5.70
N TYR A 72 6.07 -3.86 -5.67
CA TYR A 72 5.20 -4.59 -4.73
C TYR A 72 5.42 -4.18 -3.27
N LEU A 73 6.69 -4.06 -2.83
CA LEU A 73 7.01 -3.69 -1.44
C LEU A 73 6.55 -2.26 -1.13
N LEU A 74 6.74 -1.33 -2.06
CA LEU A 74 6.30 0.06 -1.93
C LEU A 74 4.77 0.14 -1.88
N HIS A 75 4.07 -0.61 -2.73
CA HIS A 75 2.61 -0.69 -2.72
C HIS A 75 2.08 -1.32 -1.44
N TYR A 76 2.72 -2.37 -0.94
CA TYR A 76 2.38 -3.01 0.32
C TYR A 76 2.55 -2.05 1.51
N LEU A 77 3.67 -1.34 1.55
CA LEU A 77 3.96 -0.35 2.58
C LEU A 77 2.95 0.81 2.51
N ARG A 78 2.70 1.34 1.31
CA ARG A 78 1.69 2.37 1.07
C ARG A 78 0.30 1.92 1.52
N PHE A 79 -0.10 0.69 1.21
CA PHE A 79 -1.38 0.13 1.64
C PHE A 79 -1.51 0.09 3.16
N TYR A 80 -0.43 -0.26 3.87
CA TYR A 80 -0.44 -0.29 5.33
C TYR A 80 -0.57 1.12 5.96
N PHE A 81 0.06 2.13 5.35
CA PHE A 81 0.00 3.52 5.84
C PHE A 81 -1.23 4.29 5.35
N GLN A 82 -1.93 3.82 4.31
CA GLN A 82 -3.10 4.51 3.78
C GLN A 82 -4.35 4.29 4.65
N PRO A 83 -5.16 5.34 4.87
CA PRO A 83 -6.41 5.21 5.60
C PRO A 83 -7.41 4.35 4.80
N LYS A 84 -8.18 3.52 5.51
CA LYS A 84 -9.15 2.57 4.93
C LYS A 84 -10.28 3.27 4.15
N VAL A 85 -10.58 4.52 4.48
CA VAL A 85 -11.61 5.32 3.81
C VAL A 85 -10.96 6.57 3.23
N LEU A 86 -11.06 6.70 1.91
CA LEU A 86 -10.71 7.92 1.19
C LEU A 86 -12.03 8.62 0.84
N SER A 87 -12.27 9.80 1.41
CA SER A 87 -13.45 10.62 1.09
C SER A 87 -13.00 11.87 0.33
N ALA A 88 -13.57 12.11 -0.85
CA ALA A 88 -13.30 13.30 -1.64
C ALA A 88 -13.85 14.59 -0.98
N PHE A 89 -14.83 14.44 -0.09
CA PHE A 89 -15.44 15.51 0.68
C PHE A 89 -15.25 15.28 2.17
N SER A 90 -15.33 16.33 2.97
CA SER A 90 -15.39 16.19 4.42
C SER A 90 -16.55 15.27 4.80
N LEU A 91 -16.32 14.38 5.76
CA LEU A 91 -17.36 13.50 6.28
C LEU A 91 -18.55 14.37 6.71
N ALA A 92 -19.70 14.18 6.06
CA ALA A 92 -20.90 14.92 6.39
C ALA A 92 -21.20 14.76 7.88
N LYS A 93 -21.45 15.88 8.58
CA LYS A 93 -21.86 15.88 9.98
C LYS A 93 -23.04 14.91 10.12
N LYS A 94 -22.89 13.84 10.92
CA LYS A 94 -23.92 12.79 11.12
C LYS A 94 -25.27 13.45 11.34
N ARG A 95 -26.13 13.46 10.31
CA ARG A 95 -27.52 13.92 10.48
C ARG A 95 -28.24 12.88 11.33
N THR A 96 -28.81 13.39 12.41
CA THR A 96 -29.55 12.66 13.43
C THR A 96 -30.65 11.81 12.81
N LYS A 97 -30.82 10.61 13.37
CA LYS A 97 -31.87 9.59 13.17
C LYS A 97 -32.93 9.94 12.11
N PHE A 98 -32.98 9.14 11.04
CA PHE A 98 -34.17 9.02 10.21
C PHE A 98 -35.34 8.62 11.10
N ILE A 99 -36.16 9.59 11.53
CA ILE A 99 -37.44 9.32 12.16
C ILE A 99 -38.32 8.74 11.06
N LYS A 100 -38.64 7.45 11.14
CA LYS A 100 -39.63 6.86 10.24
C LYS A 100 -40.95 7.61 10.43
N PRO A 101 -41.58 8.12 9.35
CA PRO A 101 -42.89 8.75 9.48
C PRO A 101 -43.88 7.72 10.04
N LYS A 102 -44.63 8.13 11.06
CA LYS A 102 -45.71 7.33 11.65
C LYS A 102 -46.77 7.16 10.58
N LYS A 103 -47.05 5.92 10.16
CA LYS A 103 -48.17 5.61 9.26
C LYS A 103 -49.46 5.93 9.99
N GLU A 104 -50.11 7.02 9.63
CA GLU A 104 -51.45 7.34 10.08
C GLU A 104 -52.43 6.44 9.32
N LYS A 105 -53.19 5.62 10.05
CA LYS A 105 -54.20 4.74 9.44
C LYS A 105 -55.37 5.62 8.99
N PRO A 106 -55.89 5.45 7.75
CA PRO A 106 -57.07 6.17 7.32
C PRO A 106 -58.25 5.77 8.23
N ASN A 107 -58.91 6.77 8.80
CA ASN A 107 -60.10 6.60 9.60
C ASN A 107 -61.20 6.01 8.73
N GLU A 108 -61.61 4.80 9.06
CA GLU A 108 -62.75 4.12 8.46
C GLU A 108 -64.02 4.83 8.93
N HIS A 109 -64.56 5.68 8.06
CA HIS A 109 -65.84 6.35 8.26
C HIS A 109 -66.93 5.26 8.29
N LYS A 110 -67.37 4.86 9.48
CA LYS A 110 -68.58 4.06 9.65
C LYS A 110 -69.77 4.89 9.19
N THR A 111 -70.30 4.56 8.02
CA THR A 111 -71.64 4.95 7.57
C THR A 111 -72.67 4.16 8.37
N SER A 112 -73.52 4.88 9.10
CA SER A 112 -74.70 4.34 9.77
C SER A 112 -75.69 3.80 8.74
N GLY A 113 -76.20 2.60 8.98
CA GLY A 113 -77.31 1.96 8.29
C GLY A 113 -78.03 1.04 9.26
#